data_AF-X1PV70-F1
#
_entry.id   AF-X1PV70-F1
#
_cell.length_a   1.000
_cell.length_b   1.000
_cell.length_c   1.000
_cell.angle_alpha   90.00
_cell.angle_beta   90.00
_cell.angle_gamma   90.00
#
_symmetry.space_group_name_H-M   'P 1'
#
loop_
_entity.id
_entity.type
_entity.pdbx_description
1 polymer ?
#
loop_
_entity_poly.entity_id
_entity_poly.type
_entity_poly.pdbx_seq_one_letter_code
_entity_poly.pdbx_strand_id
1 'polypeptide(L)'
;RNLDYLGFRCVVDVIDCPEARSDHQPQLLPAPPPVDTGPRISWTEASRAPVMKPSRNWRRLYGTDRELLLLSPQPPVSVPKGYVYVPPGEFWLGHPRGPSNMHPFQKVFLPGYFIGRCEVTNREYNRFVQTTRTGPPRSWPYGRLHPLIADHPVTEVTFADAKGYAAYVGGCLPTEFEWEKAARGVDGRSFPWGAKFDRDRANTQESGFGGPIPVGSLANAGPYGALDMCGNVFEWDVILAR
;
A
#
# COMPACT_ATOMS: atom_id res chain seq x y z
N ARG A 1 23.65 14.52 6.03
CA ARG A 1 22.82 14.81 7.22
C ARG A 1 21.37 14.60 6.77
N ASN A 2 21.00 13.35 6.58
CA ASN A 2 19.62 12.97 6.24
C ASN A 2 19.17 12.11 7.43
N LEU A 3 17.94 12.33 7.90
CA LEU A 3 17.29 11.47 8.87
C LEU A 3 16.20 10.76 8.10
N ASP A 4 16.41 9.48 7.83
CA ASP A 4 15.52 8.70 7.00
C ASP A 4 14.32 8.27 7.87
N TYR A 5 13.27 9.09 7.86
CA TYR A 5 12.03 8.89 8.62
C TYR A 5 11.20 7.73 8.06
N LEU A 6 11.74 6.52 8.13
CA LEU A 6 11.04 5.28 7.79
C LEU A 6 9.85 5.11 8.72
N GLY A 7 8.64 5.12 8.16
CA GLY A 7 7.40 4.92 8.91
C GLY A 7 7.06 3.47 9.14
N PHE A 8 5.82 3.28 9.55
CA PHE A 8 5.19 1.98 9.55
C PHE A 8 3.71 2.04 9.25
N ARG A 9 3.34 1.22 8.27
CA ARG A 9 2.02 0.62 8.19
C ARG A 9 2.17 -0.88 8.08
N CYS A 10 1.34 -1.59 8.81
CA CYS A 10 0.97 -2.94 8.40
C CYS A 10 0.04 -2.75 7.19
N VAL A 11 0.53 -2.91 5.95
CA VAL A 11 -0.27 -2.57 4.74
C VAL A 11 0.53 -2.40 3.38
N VAL A 12 1.88 -2.48 3.29
CA VAL A 12 2.76 -2.32 2.05
C VAL A 12 3.03 -0.86 1.55
N ASP A 13 4.05 -0.69 0.68
CA ASP A 13 4.64 0.52 0.03
C ASP A 13 4.63 0.35 -1.55
N VAL A 14 5.19 1.13 -2.48
CA VAL A 14 6.11 2.30 -2.54
C VAL A 14 5.70 3.20 -3.73
N ILE A 15 5.87 4.54 -3.64
CA ILE A 15 6.26 5.37 -4.80
C ILE A 15 7.39 6.33 -4.39
N ASP A 16 8.55 6.21 -5.05
CA ASP A 16 9.63 7.21 -5.05
C ASP A 16 9.50 8.11 -6.30
N CYS A 17 9.91 9.38 -6.22
CA CYS A 17 9.54 10.44 -7.19
C CYS A 17 10.77 11.13 -7.83
N PRO A 18 11.24 10.69 -9.02
CA PRO A 18 12.54 11.09 -9.56
C PRO A 18 12.50 12.21 -10.63
N GLU A 19 11.86 13.36 -10.36
CA GLU A 19 11.86 14.52 -11.29
C GLU A 19 12.51 15.79 -10.68
N ALA A 20 13.77 15.67 -10.24
CA ALA A 20 14.55 16.80 -9.72
C ALA A 20 16.04 16.77 -10.14
N ARG A 21 16.33 16.71 -11.45
CA ARG A 21 17.65 17.05 -12.03
C ARG A 21 17.52 17.51 -13.49
N SER A 22 18.40 18.43 -13.88
CA SER A 22 18.30 19.26 -15.10
C SER A 22 18.81 18.59 -16.37
N ASP A 23 18.23 19.02 -17.49
CA ASP A 23 18.81 19.15 -18.84
C ASP A 23 19.90 18.15 -19.26
N HIS A 24 19.55 17.22 -20.17
CA HIS A 24 20.26 16.95 -21.44
C HIS A 24 19.38 16.07 -22.35
N GLN A 25 19.17 16.47 -23.61
CA GLN A 25 18.43 15.67 -24.60
C GLN A 25 19.32 14.62 -25.29
N PRO A 26 18.77 13.43 -25.59
CA PRO A 26 19.18 12.66 -26.76
C PRO A 26 17.98 12.19 -27.62
N GLN A 27 17.94 12.73 -28.85
CA GLN A 27 17.42 12.18 -30.12
C GLN A 27 16.15 11.28 -30.13
N LEU A 28 15.16 11.70 -30.92
CA LEU A 28 13.92 10.95 -31.22
C LEU A 28 14.15 9.75 -32.15
N LEU A 29 13.53 8.62 -31.83
CA LEU A 29 13.31 7.49 -32.75
C LEU A 29 11.90 7.58 -33.39
N PRO A 30 11.68 7.03 -34.60
CA PRO A 30 10.40 7.12 -35.30
C PRO A 30 9.29 6.29 -34.64
N ALA A 31 8.04 6.73 -34.82
CA ALA A 31 6.86 6.11 -34.23
C ALA A 31 6.51 4.74 -34.88
N PRO A 32 5.95 3.78 -34.11
CA PRO A 32 5.49 2.50 -34.65
C PRO A 32 4.21 2.64 -35.50
N PRO A 33 3.94 1.68 -36.41
CA PRO A 33 2.73 1.66 -37.26
C PRO A 33 1.43 1.42 -36.46
N PRO A 34 0.26 1.74 -37.04
CA PRO A 34 -1.04 1.61 -36.36
C PRO A 34 -1.44 0.16 -36.08
N VAL A 35 -2.30 -0.02 -35.06
CA VAL A 35 -2.74 -1.31 -34.52
C VAL A 35 -3.99 -1.82 -35.22
N ASP A 36 -3.99 -3.10 -35.61
CA ASP A 36 -5.17 -3.83 -36.10
C ASP A 36 -6.05 -4.32 -34.93
N THR A 37 -7.37 -4.38 -35.13
CA THR A 37 -8.35 -4.60 -34.05
C THR A 37 -9.32 -5.76 -34.34
N GLY A 38 -8.87 -6.99 -34.09
CA GLY A 38 -9.74 -8.17 -33.96
C GLY A 38 -8.95 -9.48 -33.77
N PRO A 39 -9.65 -10.63 -33.62
CA PRO A 39 -11.02 -10.80 -33.15
C PRO A 39 -11.09 -11.03 -31.62
N ARG A 40 -12.29 -11.23 -31.06
CA ARG A 40 -12.46 -11.60 -29.63
C ARG A 40 -11.96 -13.02 -29.36
N ILE A 41 -11.12 -13.21 -28.33
CA ILE A 41 -10.65 -14.52 -27.86
C ILE A 41 -11.41 -14.94 -26.58
N SER A 42 -11.55 -16.24 -26.36
CA SER A 42 -12.48 -16.88 -25.40
C SER A 42 -11.93 -17.11 -23.99
N TRP A 43 -12.85 -17.22 -23.02
CA TRP A 43 -12.61 -17.37 -21.58
C TRP A 43 -12.13 -18.78 -21.16
N THR A 44 -10.91 -19.19 -21.54
CA THR A 44 -10.37 -20.53 -21.19
C THR A 44 -8.96 -20.58 -20.59
N GLU A 45 -8.21 -19.46 -20.52
CA GLU A 45 -6.83 -19.45 -19.97
C GLU A 45 -6.59 -18.57 -18.73
N ALA A 46 -7.66 -18.03 -18.12
CA ALA A 46 -7.59 -17.26 -16.87
C ALA A 46 -7.11 -18.04 -15.62
N SER A 47 -6.76 -19.33 -15.79
CA SER A 47 -6.40 -20.28 -14.74
C SER A 47 -4.88 -20.43 -14.50
N ARG A 48 -4.03 -19.68 -15.20
CA ARG A 48 -2.55 -19.78 -15.11
C ARG A 48 -1.85 -18.68 -14.32
N ALA A 49 -2.54 -17.63 -13.88
CA ALA A 49 -1.96 -16.67 -12.95
C ALA A 49 -1.59 -17.38 -11.63
N PRO A 50 -0.42 -17.14 -11.02
CA PRO A 50 0.00 -17.83 -9.81
C PRO A 50 -0.84 -17.38 -8.61
N VAL A 51 -1.92 -18.11 -8.32
CA VAL A 51 -2.77 -17.88 -7.14
C VAL A 51 -1.91 -18.00 -5.88
N MET A 52 -1.60 -16.85 -5.28
CA MET A 52 -0.72 -16.80 -4.12
C MET A 52 -1.38 -17.53 -2.94
N LYS A 53 -0.69 -18.54 -2.41
CA LYS A 53 -1.28 -19.47 -1.44
C LYS A 53 -1.25 -18.84 -0.03
N PRO A 54 -2.41 -18.53 0.59
CA PRO A 54 -2.45 -17.85 1.88
C PRO A 54 -1.82 -18.69 3.00
N SER A 55 -1.32 -18.01 4.03
CA SER A 55 -0.57 -18.63 5.14
C SER A 55 -1.38 -19.68 5.90
N ARG A 56 -0.70 -20.60 6.60
CA ARG A 56 -1.34 -21.74 7.30
C ARG A 56 -2.47 -21.33 8.26
N ASN A 57 -2.42 -20.13 8.83
CA ASN A 57 -3.36 -19.66 9.84
C ASN A 57 -4.73 -19.25 9.26
N TRP A 58 -4.82 -18.91 7.97
CA TRP A 58 -6.05 -18.51 7.26
C TRP A 58 -7.24 -19.46 7.52
N ARG A 59 -7.00 -20.78 7.50
CA ARG A 59 -8.04 -21.81 7.71
C ARG A 59 -8.70 -21.75 9.09
N ARG A 60 -8.04 -21.16 10.10
CA ARG A 60 -8.51 -21.15 11.50
C ARG A 60 -9.41 -19.95 11.83
N LEU A 61 -9.43 -18.94 10.95
CA LEU A 61 -10.20 -17.69 11.14
C LEU A 61 -11.48 -17.62 10.29
N TYR A 62 -11.50 -18.26 9.11
CA TYR A 62 -12.52 -17.99 8.08
C TYR A 62 -13.30 -19.22 7.57
N GLY A 63 -13.21 -20.37 8.26
CA GLY A 63 -14.03 -21.55 7.96
C GLY A 63 -13.73 -22.26 6.63
N THR A 64 -14.72 -22.98 6.11
CA THR A 64 -14.61 -23.86 4.92
C THR A 64 -14.99 -23.20 3.60
N ASP A 65 -15.75 -22.11 3.62
CA ASP A 65 -16.50 -21.59 2.46
C ASP A 65 -15.63 -20.66 1.60
N ARG A 66 -14.48 -21.22 1.20
CA ARG A 66 -13.31 -20.53 0.66
C ARG A 66 -13.57 -19.75 -0.62
N GLU A 67 -14.53 -20.16 -1.45
CA GLU A 67 -14.76 -19.53 -2.75
C GLU A 67 -15.62 -18.26 -2.64
N LEU A 68 -16.56 -18.21 -1.69
CA LEU A 68 -17.47 -17.06 -1.52
C LEU A 68 -16.76 -15.83 -0.95
N LEU A 69 -15.85 -16.02 0.03
CA LEU A 69 -15.04 -14.93 0.60
C LEU A 69 -14.04 -14.33 -0.41
N LEU A 70 -13.55 -15.13 -1.37
CA LEU A 70 -12.47 -14.72 -2.28
C LEU A 70 -12.96 -14.09 -3.59
N LEU A 71 -14.26 -14.12 -3.89
CA LEU A 71 -14.84 -13.67 -5.17
C LEU A 71 -16.01 -12.68 -5.06
N SER A 72 -16.55 -12.43 -3.86
CA SER A 72 -17.62 -11.45 -3.66
C SER A 72 -17.14 -9.99 -3.87
N PRO A 73 -17.85 -9.14 -4.65
CA PRO A 73 -17.53 -7.72 -4.76
C PRO A 73 -17.97 -6.90 -3.53
N GLN A 74 -18.72 -7.49 -2.61
CA GLN A 74 -19.14 -6.91 -1.33
C GLN A 74 -18.41 -7.59 -0.17
N PRO A 75 -18.07 -6.86 0.92
CA PRO A 75 -17.37 -7.45 2.05
C PRO A 75 -18.24 -8.55 2.70
N PRO A 76 -17.71 -9.78 2.87
CA PRO A 76 -18.50 -10.92 3.36
C PRO A 76 -18.82 -10.87 4.86
N VAL A 77 -18.27 -9.87 5.57
CA VAL A 77 -18.53 -9.54 6.98
C VAL A 77 -18.50 -8.01 7.13
N SER A 78 -18.92 -7.48 8.27
CA SER A 78 -18.73 -6.05 8.57
C SER A 78 -17.23 -5.68 8.51
N VAL A 79 -16.91 -4.60 7.79
CA VAL A 79 -15.53 -4.11 7.68
C VAL A 79 -15.00 -3.74 9.07
N PRO A 80 -13.85 -4.27 9.53
CA PRO A 80 -13.31 -3.96 10.85
C PRO A 80 -13.07 -2.45 11.03
N LYS A 81 -13.33 -1.93 12.24
CA LYS A 81 -13.11 -0.51 12.54
C LYS A 81 -11.63 -0.15 12.32
N GLY A 82 -11.37 0.87 11.51
CA GLY A 82 -10.02 1.29 11.14
C GLY A 82 -9.46 0.60 9.89
N TYR A 83 -10.25 -0.22 9.19
CA TYR A 83 -9.88 -0.88 7.93
C TYR A 83 -10.82 -0.44 6.79
N VAL A 84 -10.42 -0.72 5.55
CA VAL A 84 -11.28 -0.72 4.36
C VAL A 84 -11.17 -2.05 3.63
N TYR A 85 -12.21 -2.39 2.85
CA TYR A 85 -12.25 -3.60 2.04
C TYR A 85 -11.79 -3.31 0.61
N VAL A 86 -10.81 -4.06 0.12
CA VAL A 86 -10.48 -4.09 -1.31
C VAL A 86 -11.13 -5.33 -1.92
N PRO A 87 -12.02 -5.17 -2.92
CA PRO A 87 -12.71 -6.29 -3.54
C PRO A 87 -11.77 -7.14 -4.42
N PRO A 88 -12.11 -8.42 -4.63
CA PRO A 88 -11.40 -9.28 -5.58
C PRO A 88 -11.50 -8.77 -7.01
N GLY A 89 -10.51 -9.13 -7.83
CA GLY A 89 -10.46 -8.75 -9.24
C GLY A 89 -9.05 -8.50 -9.75
N GLU A 90 -8.95 -8.41 -11.08
CA GLU A 90 -7.76 -7.94 -11.78
C GLU A 90 -7.48 -6.47 -11.47
N PHE A 91 -6.20 -6.11 -11.39
CA PHE A 91 -5.74 -4.73 -11.46
C PHE A 91 -4.44 -4.65 -12.30
N TRP A 92 -4.00 -3.44 -12.62
CA TRP A 92 -2.72 -3.21 -13.29
C TRP A 92 -1.63 -2.97 -12.24
N LEU A 93 -0.64 -3.86 -12.21
CA LEU A 93 0.58 -3.76 -11.42
C LEU A 93 1.64 -2.95 -12.19
N GLY A 94 2.38 -2.09 -11.48
CA GLY A 94 3.49 -1.34 -12.01
C GLY A 94 3.09 -0.17 -12.91
N HIS A 95 4.04 0.33 -13.70
CA HIS A 95 3.81 1.47 -14.59
C HIS A 95 4.53 1.26 -15.94
N PRO A 96 3.87 1.44 -17.11
CA PRO A 96 4.45 1.12 -18.42
C PRO A 96 5.58 2.07 -18.85
N ARG A 97 5.78 3.16 -18.12
CA ARG A 97 6.88 4.14 -18.28
C ARG A 97 7.55 4.45 -16.95
N GLY A 98 7.61 3.47 -16.04
CA GLY A 98 8.27 3.61 -14.75
C GLY A 98 9.78 3.32 -14.80
N PRO A 99 10.51 3.55 -13.70
CA PRO A 99 11.81 2.93 -13.47
C PRO A 99 11.72 1.40 -13.44
N SER A 100 12.84 0.69 -13.55
CA SER A 100 12.89 -0.78 -13.70
C SER A 100 12.22 -1.56 -12.56
N ASN A 101 12.19 -1.01 -11.33
CA ASN A 101 11.47 -1.58 -10.19
C ASN A 101 9.93 -1.39 -10.25
N MET A 102 9.39 -0.70 -11.26
CA MET A 102 7.95 -0.64 -11.57
C MET A 102 7.55 -1.52 -12.78
N HIS A 103 8.45 -2.40 -13.22
CA HIS A 103 8.19 -3.39 -14.28
C HIS A 103 8.14 -4.83 -13.73
N PRO A 104 7.53 -5.79 -14.45
CA PRO A 104 6.73 -5.61 -15.67
C PRO A 104 5.39 -4.93 -15.39
N PHE A 105 4.90 -4.13 -16.34
CA PHE A 105 3.52 -3.63 -16.29
C PHE A 105 2.58 -4.74 -16.75
N GLN A 106 1.77 -5.28 -15.84
CA GLN A 106 0.98 -6.48 -16.09
C GLN A 106 -0.35 -6.49 -15.33
N LYS A 107 -1.31 -7.29 -15.82
CA LYS A 107 -2.51 -7.60 -15.06
C LYS A 107 -2.21 -8.65 -13.99
N VAL A 108 -2.64 -8.40 -12.76
CA VAL A 108 -2.60 -9.38 -11.66
C VAL A 108 -4.00 -9.50 -11.07
N PHE A 109 -4.48 -10.73 -10.86
CA PHE A 109 -5.67 -10.99 -10.07
C PHE A 109 -5.31 -11.10 -8.59
N LEU A 110 -6.00 -10.32 -7.75
CA LEU A 110 -5.96 -10.50 -6.29
C LEU A 110 -7.35 -10.86 -5.75
N PRO A 111 -7.44 -11.70 -4.71
CA PRO A 111 -8.68 -11.93 -3.97
C PRO A 111 -9.12 -10.67 -3.21
N GLY A 112 -10.22 -10.77 -2.46
CA GLY A 112 -10.67 -9.71 -1.54
C GLY A 112 -9.92 -9.75 -0.20
N TYR A 113 -9.58 -8.58 0.33
CA TYR A 113 -8.82 -8.43 1.59
C TYR A 113 -9.18 -7.14 2.32
N PHE A 114 -8.72 -7.02 3.57
CA PHE A 114 -8.81 -5.78 4.36
C PHE A 114 -7.43 -5.14 4.48
N ILE A 115 -7.35 -3.84 4.25
CA ILE A 115 -6.19 -2.97 4.46
C ILE A 115 -6.54 -1.95 5.55
N GLY A 116 -5.58 -1.55 6.39
CA GLY A 116 -5.79 -0.46 7.35
C GLY A 116 -6.19 0.83 6.62
N ARG A 117 -7.14 1.60 7.16
CA ARG A 117 -7.63 2.81 6.48
C ARG A 117 -6.55 3.89 6.38
N CYS A 118 -5.68 3.99 7.38
CA CYS A 118 -4.48 4.81 7.38
C CYS A 118 -3.28 3.98 7.87
N GLU A 119 -2.16 4.63 8.12
CA GLU A 119 -0.96 4.09 8.77
C GLU A 119 -1.21 3.70 10.24
N VAL A 120 -0.25 3.00 10.84
CA VAL A 120 -0.35 2.64 12.28
C VAL A 120 0.04 3.85 13.12
N THR A 121 -0.89 4.34 13.96
CA THR A 121 -0.60 5.50 14.80
C THR A 121 0.37 5.17 15.94
N ASN A 122 1.13 6.16 16.40
CA ASN A 122 1.95 6.03 17.60
C ASN A 122 1.13 5.59 18.83
N ARG A 123 -0.11 6.07 18.96
CA ARG A 123 -1.06 5.70 20.03
C ARG A 123 -1.39 4.21 20.02
N GLU A 124 -1.53 3.60 18.85
CA GLU A 124 -1.80 2.17 18.70
C GLU A 124 -0.54 1.33 18.90
N TYR A 125 0.59 1.75 18.32
CA TYR A 125 1.88 1.10 18.54
C TYR A 125 2.32 1.13 20.01
N ASN A 126 1.95 2.17 20.77
CA ASN A 126 2.17 2.22 22.22
C ASN A 126 1.37 1.16 22.99
N ARG A 127 0.20 0.72 22.52
CA ARG A 127 -0.52 -0.44 23.12
C ARG A 127 0.25 -1.74 22.90
N PHE A 128 0.81 -1.93 21.71
CA PHE A 128 1.70 -3.06 21.40
C PHE A 128 2.91 -3.06 22.33
N VAL A 129 3.72 -1.98 22.33
CA VAL A 129 4.89 -1.79 23.23
C VAL A 129 4.56 -2.10 24.69
N GLN A 130 3.45 -1.56 25.21
CA GLN A 130 3.03 -1.79 26.60
C GLN A 130 2.59 -3.24 26.87
N THR A 131 1.99 -3.92 25.89
CA THR A 131 1.48 -5.29 26.07
C THR A 131 2.58 -6.34 25.90
N THR A 132 3.42 -6.22 24.87
CA THR A 132 4.46 -7.21 24.54
C THR A 132 5.80 -6.96 25.22
N ARG A 133 6.01 -5.74 25.74
CA ARG A 133 7.31 -5.24 26.23
C ARG A 133 8.39 -5.18 25.12
N THR A 134 7.97 -5.07 23.86
CA THR A 134 8.85 -4.70 22.74
C THR A 134 9.48 -3.33 23.01
N GLY A 135 10.68 -3.09 22.49
CA GLY A 135 11.33 -1.78 22.60
C GLY A 135 10.47 -0.66 21.97
N PRO A 136 10.48 0.56 22.54
CA PRO A 136 9.83 1.71 21.92
C PRO A 136 10.57 2.10 20.62
N PRO A 137 9.87 2.71 19.64
CA PRO A 137 10.49 3.31 18.46
C PRO A 137 11.55 4.35 18.83
N ARG A 138 12.59 4.49 18.00
CA ARG A 138 13.69 5.44 18.27
C ARG A 138 13.26 6.91 18.21
N SER A 139 12.21 7.19 17.43
CA SER A 139 11.54 8.50 17.31
C SER A 139 10.90 9.00 18.62
N TRP A 140 10.74 8.14 19.64
CA TRP A 140 10.07 8.50 20.89
C TRP A 140 11.05 9.09 21.92
N PRO A 141 10.87 10.35 22.36
CA PRO A 141 11.77 10.98 23.31
C PRO A 141 11.81 10.19 24.63
N TYR A 142 13.01 9.84 25.07
CA TYR A 142 13.26 9.00 26.25
C TYR A 142 12.51 7.64 26.23
N GLY A 143 12.21 7.11 25.04
CA GLY A 143 11.49 5.85 24.86
C GLY A 143 10.00 5.93 25.22
N ARG A 144 9.40 7.12 25.22
CA ARG A 144 8.00 7.34 25.61
C ARG A 144 7.23 8.11 24.54
N LEU A 145 5.99 7.67 24.29
CA LEU A 145 5.08 8.39 23.40
C LEU A 145 4.83 9.82 23.91
N HIS A 146 5.22 10.82 23.10
CA HIS A 146 4.88 12.20 23.36
C HIS A 146 3.42 12.50 22.91
N PRO A 147 2.58 13.17 23.72
CA PRO A 147 1.15 13.34 23.40
C PRO A 147 0.85 14.01 22.05
N LEU A 148 1.69 14.95 21.61
CA LEU A 148 1.48 15.68 20.35
C LEU A 148 1.60 14.79 19.10
N ILE A 149 2.36 13.70 19.15
CA ILE A 149 2.53 12.78 18.01
C ILE A 149 1.62 11.54 18.10
N ALA A 150 0.70 11.49 19.06
CA ALA A 150 -0.10 10.29 19.34
C ALA A 150 -0.86 9.77 18.10
N ASP A 151 -1.43 10.67 17.31
CA ASP A 151 -2.22 10.32 16.11
C ASP A 151 -1.43 10.50 14.79
N HIS A 152 -0.13 10.80 14.86
CA HIS A 152 0.80 10.70 13.73
C HIS A 152 1.14 9.22 13.47
N PRO A 153 1.58 8.84 12.25
CA PRO A 153 2.13 7.51 11.99
C PRO A 153 3.34 7.24 12.89
N VAL A 154 3.52 5.98 13.29
CA VAL A 154 4.73 5.57 14.02
C VAL A 154 5.92 5.46 13.06
N THR A 155 7.07 5.98 13.48
CA THR A 155 8.30 6.06 12.67
C THR A 155 9.51 5.51 13.42
N GLU A 156 10.57 5.19 12.68
CA GLU A 156 11.82 4.59 13.17
C GLU A 156 11.62 3.20 13.82
N VAL A 157 10.87 2.34 13.12
CA VAL A 157 10.74 0.90 13.44
C VAL A 157 11.30 0.05 12.30
N THR A 158 11.73 -1.18 12.60
CA THR A 158 12.24 -2.11 11.58
C THR A 158 11.13 -2.96 10.96
N PHE A 159 11.42 -3.61 9.83
CA PHE A 159 10.56 -4.66 9.25
C PHE A 159 10.21 -5.79 10.25
N ALA A 160 11.08 -6.09 11.21
CA ALA A 160 10.81 -7.09 12.24
C ALA A 160 9.78 -6.59 13.28
N ASP A 161 9.92 -5.33 13.71
CA ASP A 161 8.98 -4.65 14.62
C ASP A 161 7.60 -4.52 13.96
N ALA A 162 7.59 -4.06 12.71
CA ALA A 162 6.44 -3.96 11.82
C ALA A 162 5.66 -5.30 11.75
N LYS A 163 6.36 -6.39 11.46
CA LYS A 163 5.81 -7.74 11.40
C LYS A 163 5.34 -8.25 12.77
N GLY A 164 5.99 -7.83 13.85
CA GLY A 164 5.58 -8.09 15.23
C GLY A 164 4.25 -7.43 15.60
N TYR A 165 4.09 -6.14 15.29
CA TYR A 165 2.83 -5.42 15.48
C TYR A 165 1.70 -6.04 14.63
N ALA A 166 1.99 -6.36 13.36
CA ALA A 166 1.02 -6.99 12.45
C ALA A 166 0.43 -8.28 13.05
N ALA A 167 1.30 -9.15 13.59
CA ALA A 167 0.88 -10.38 14.25
C ALA A 167 0.13 -10.13 15.58
N TYR A 168 0.52 -9.10 16.34
CA TYR A 168 -0.15 -8.71 17.59
C TYR A 168 -1.61 -8.28 17.37
N VAL A 169 -1.91 -7.54 16.29
CA VAL A 169 -3.30 -7.18 15.94
C VAL A 169 -4.07 -8.30 15.22
N GLY A 170 -3.48 -9.50 15.09
CA GLY A 170 -4.09 -10.64 14.41
C GLY A 170 -4.06 -10.56 12.87
N GLY A 171 -3.39 -9.55 12.31
CA GLY A 171 -3.22 -9.37 10.87
C GLY A 171 -1.88 -9.91 10.37
N CYS A 172 -1.43 -9.38 9.24
CA CYS A 172 -0.14 -9.68 8.64
C CYS A 172 0.38 -8.50 7.82
N LEU A 173 1.70 -8.40 7.67
CA LEU A 173 2.24 -7.62 6.56
C LEU A 173 1.79 -8.28 5.23
N PRO A 174 1.58 -7.51 4.16
CA PRO A 174 0.99 -7.94 2.90
C PRO A 174 2.02 -7.87 1.76
N THR A 175 1.55 -7.95 0.52
CA THR A 175 2.36 -7.96 -0.70
C THR A 175 2.34 -6.63 -1.46
N GLU A 176 3.43 -6.31 -2.19
CA GLU A 176 3.53 -5.12 -3.09
C GLU A 176 2.27 -4.92 -3.96
N PHE A 177 1.66 -6.02 -4.39
CA PHE A 177 0.48 -6.01 -5.23
C PHE A 177 -0.79 -5.54 -4.47
N GLU A 178 -0.91 -5.83 -3.17
CA GLU A 178 -2.09 -5.52 -2.36
C GLU A 178 -2.20 -4.03 -2.00
N TRP A 179 -1.08 -3.33 -1.79
CA TRP A 179 -1.13 -1.86 -1.63
C TRP A 179 -1.26 -1.15 -2.96
N GLU A 180 -0.53 -1.57 -4.00
CA GLU A 180 -0.66 -0.89 -5.29
C GLU A 180 -2.10 -1.00 -5.79
N LYS A 181 -2.75 -2.16 -5.62
CA LYS A 181 -4.20 -2.27 -5.85
C LYS A 181 -5.01 -1.38 -4.89
N ALA A 182 -4.71 -1.34 -3.59
CA ALA A 182 -5.46 -0.51 -2.64
C ALA A 182 -5.38 1.01 -2.93
N ALA A 183 -4.21 1.49 -3.36
CA ALA A 183 -3.93 2.87 -3.72
C ALA A 183 -4.46 3.22 -5.11
N ARG A 184 -4.13 2.40 -6.12
CA ARG A 184 -4.38 2.68 -7.55
C ARG A 184 -5.77 2.22 -8.01
N GLY A 185 -6.30 1.14 -7.44
CA GLY A 185 -7.47 0.46 -8.00
C GLY A 185 -7.18 -0.18 -9.36
N VAL A 186 -8.21 -0.27 -10.21
CA VAL A 186 -8.17 -1.07 -11.44
C VAL A 186 -8.02 -0.25 -12.74
N ASP A 187 -8.09 1.08 -12.67
CA ASP A 187 -8.16 1.97 -13.84
C ASP A 187 -6.80 2.52 -14.31
N GLY A 188 -5.71 2.21 -13.62
CA GLY A 188 -4.36 2.62 -14.00
C GLY A 188 -4.05 4.10 -13.71
N ARG A 189 -4.81 4.77 -12.85
CA ARG A 189 -4.50 6.14 -12.36
C ARG A 189 -3.07 6.26 -11.81
N SER A 190 -2.49 7.46 -11.83
CA SER A 190 -1.12 7.69 -11.34
C SER A 190 -1.05 7.87 -9.82
N PHE A 191 -2.07 8.47 -9.21
CA PHE A 191 -2.18 8.79 -7.78
C PHE A 191 -3.52 8.28 -7.22
N PRO A 192 -3.67 8.10 -5.89
CA PRO A 192 -4.90 7.54 -5.31
C PRO A 192 -6.19 8.25 -5.73
N TRP A 193 -6.16 9.58 -5.79
CA TRP A 193 -7.27 10.44 -6.19
C TRP A 193 -7.42 10.65 -7.72
N GLY A 194 -6.48 10.16 -8.56
CA GLY A 194 -6.60 10.25 -10.02
C GLY A 194 -5.29 10.40 -10.80
N ALA A 195 -5.37 10.99 -12.00
CA ALA A 195 -4.27 11.02 -12.97
C ALA A 195 -3.29 12.20 -12.83
N LYS A 196 -3.49 13.11 -11.87
CA LYS A 196 -2.64 14.30 -11.67
C LYS A 196 -2.19 14.40 -10.21
N PHE A 197 -0.94 14.82 -10.02
CA PHE A 197 -0.43 15.19 -8.71
C PHE A 197 -1.21 16.38 -8.14
N ASP A 198 -1.39 16.38 -6.82
CA ASP A 198 -2.10 17.40 -6.07
C ASP A 198 -1.37 17.57 -4.72
N ARG A 199 -0.65 18.68 -4.57
CA ARG A 199 0.22 18.92 -3.39
C ARG A 199 -0.57 19.07 -2.08
N ASP A 200 -1.87 19.35 -2.17
CA ASP A 200 -2.75 19.51 -1.02
C ASP A 200 -3.36 18.15 -0.58
N ARG A 201 -3.00 17.05 -1.28
CA ARG A 201 -3.43 15.67 -0.97
C ARG A 201 -2.29 14.74 -0.54
N ALA A 202 -1.03 15.12 -0.75
CA ALA A 202 0.12 14.31 -0.38
C ALA A 202 1.01 15.07 0.60
N ASN A 203 1.36 14.48 1.75
CA ASN A 203 2.43 15.02 2.59
C ASN A 203 3.80 14.64 2.00
N THR A 204 4.15 15.27 0.88
CA THR A 204 5.46 15.15 0.20
C THR A 204 6.28 16.42 0.40
N GLN A 205 7.48 16.50 -0.17
CA GLN A 205 8.32 17.70 -0.06
C GLN A 205 7.61 18.97 -0.57
N GLU A 206 6.77 18.82 -1.60
CA GLU A 206 5.97 19.86 -2.23
C GLU A 206 4.88 20.42 -1.31
N SER A 207 4.46 19.70 -0.27
CA SER A 207 3.46 20.17 0.69
C SER A 207 4.03 21.26 1.63
N GLY A 208 5.31 21.13 2.00
CA GLY A 208 5.98 22.00 2.96
C GLY A 208 5.73 21.70 4.44
N PHE A 209 5.02 20.61 4.81
CA PHE A 209 4.75 20.28 6.23
C PHE A 209 6.02 19.99 7.05
N GLY A 210 7.12 19.55 6.42
CA GLY A 210 8.43 19.38 7.07
C GLY A 210 8.58 18.12 7.95
N GLY A 211 7.56 17.25 8.00
CA GLY A 211 7.58 15.98 8.71
C GLY A 211 6.21 15.29 8.65
N PRO A 212 6.05 14.09 9.24
CA PRO A 212 4.77 13.39 9.27
C PRO A 212 3.69 14.17 10.04
N ILE A 213 2.46 14.15 9.54
CA ILE A 213 1.27 14.79 10.12
C ILE A 213 0.30 13.74 10.68
N PRO A 214 -0.75 14.11 11.45
CA PRO A 214 -1.75 13.15 11.94
C PRO A 214 -2.39 12.36 10.79
N VAL A 215 -2.60 11.06 10.96
CA VAL A 215 -3.15 10.19 9.91
C VAL A 215 -4.58 10.62 9.52
N GLY A 216 -4.90 10.56 8.23
CA GLY A 216 -6.18 10.99 7.67
C GLY A 216 -6.42 12.50 7.64
N SER A 217 -5.37 13.33 7.78
CA SER A 217 -5.48 14.79 7.77
C SER A 217 -5.79 15.40 6.38
N LEU A 218 -5.57 14.67 5.29
CA LEU A 218 -5.71 15.16 3.92
C LEU A 218 -6.88 14.51 3.17
N ALA A 219 -7.46 15.23 2.20
CA ALA A 219 -8.58 14.75 1.38
C ALA A 219 -8.12 13.80 0.24
N ASN A 220 -7.38 12.75 0.59
CA ASN A 220 -6.54 11.98 -0.34
C ASN A 220 -6.97 10.53 -0.60
N ALA A 221 -8.19 10.17 -0.20
CA ALA A 221 -8.71 8.81 -0.27
C ALA A 221 -8.57 8.19 -1.67
N GLY A 222 -7.97 7.00 -1.73
CA GLY A 222 -7.94 6.13 -2.90
C GLY A 222 -9.32 5.53 -3.24
N PRO A 223 -9.42 4.75 -4.33
CA PRO A 223 -10.69 4.25 -4.85
C PRO A 223 -11.48 3.35 -3.88
N TYR A 224 -10.79 2.77 -2.88
CA TYR A 224 -11.40 1.94 -1.84
C TYR A 224 -11.48 2.64 -0.46
N GLY A 225 -11.20 3.94 -0.39
CA GLY A 225 -11.33 4.74 0.84
C GLY A 225 -10.13 4.69 1.80
N ALA A 226 -9.05 4.01 1.42
CA ALA A 226 -7.76 4.08 2.11
C ALA A 226 -7.14 5.47 1.92
N LEU A 227 -6.62 6.04 3.00
CA LEU A 227 -6.01 7.36 3.08
C LEU A 227 -4.48 7.25 3.09
N ASP A 228 -3.84 8.38 2.83
CA ASP A 228 -2.39 8.63 3.00
C ASP A 228 -1.44 7.71 2.20
N MET A 229 -1.99 6.97 1.23
CA MET A 229 -1.30 6.12 0.24
C MET A 229 -0.33 6.87 -0.72
N CYS A 230 0.10 8.10 -0.37
CA CYS A 230 1.03 8.93 -1.13
C CYS A 230 1.61 10.03 -0.21
N GLY A 231 2.88 9.88 0.17
CA GLY A 231 3.55 10.76 1.13
C GLY A 231 3.30 10.35 2.58
N ASN A 232 3.46 11.32 3.49
CA ASN A 232 3.49 11.17 4.96
C ASN A 232 4.67 10.35 5.48
N VAL A 233 4.72 9.05 5.16
CA VAL A 233 5.81 8.12 5.51
C VAL A 233 5.91 6.96 4.51
N PHE A 234 7.05 6.26 4.50
CA PHE A 234 7.19 4.93 3.89
C PHE A 234 6.49 3.83 4.71
N GLU A 235 6.02 2.77 4.06
CA GLU A 235 5.05 1.79 4.58
C GLU A 235 5.47 0.31 4.40
N TRP A 236 6.33 -0.23 5.28
CA TRP A 236 6.90 -1.60 5.18
C TRP A 236 6.07 -2.71 4.48
N ASP A 237 6.68 -3.34 3.46
CA ASP A 237 6.07 -4.36 2.60
C ASP A 237 6.66 -5.78 2.69
N VAL A 238 5.97 -6.77 2.12
CA VAL A 238 6.58 -8.05 1.71
C VAL A 238 6.67 -8.07 0.18
N ILE A 239 7.83 -7.67 -0.33
CA ILE A 239 8.20 -7.79 -1.74
C ILE A 239 7.96 -9.23 -2.23
N LEU A 240 7.37 -9.38 -3.41
CA LEU A 240 7.21 -10.66 -4.08
C LEU A 240 8.31 -10.89 -5.12
N ALA A 241 8.60 -12.16 -5.41
CA ALA A 241 9.35 -12.49 -6.62
C ALA A 241 8.45 -12.25 -7.84
N ARG A 242 8.87 -11.35 -8.73
CA ARG A 242 8.22 -11.03 -10.00
C ARG A 242 8.75 -11.89 -11.15
#